data_AF-A0A9E3WVY0-F1
#
_entry.id   AF-A0A9E3WVY0-F1
#
_cell.length_a   1.000
_cell.length_b   1.000
_cell.length_c   1.000
_cell.angle_alpha   90.00
_cell.angle_beta   90.00
_cell.angle_gamma   90.00
#
_symmetry.space_group_name_H-M   'P 1'
#
loop_
_entity.id
_entity.type
_entity.pdbx_description
1 polymer ?
#
loop_
_entity_poly.entity_id
_entity_poly.type
_entity_poly.pdbx_seq_one_letter_code
_entity_poly.pdbx_strand_id
1 'polypeptide(L)'
;MPLAMIRSSLVNHDGLPFPWRRWLAQQCGGVAFAVKRHFRRLNAAIFVAAFCLLLCPTTAVVGHAADEDDYYRLETLTTSAARTTSRDKNWKPGDGEVVLEVSGLAPFDDERLAVSTRQGDVWLIRGAAARKPEALEFHHYATALHEPMGVVRRGGGLALVQRTELTQLLDRTGDETANEYRTLARGWGVSGNYHEYAYGPKFDGRGDLWLTLNIDLGDER
;
A
#
# COMPACT_ATOMS: atom_id res chain seq x y z
N MET A 1 3.55 15.13 -9.26
CA MET A 1 3.97 13.80 -8.79
C MET A 1 2.94 12.81 -9.30
N PRO A 2 3.28 11.84 -10.16
CA PRO A 2 2.28 10.89 -10.63
C PRO A 2 1.93 9.91 -9.50
N LEU A 3 0.67 9.51 -9.41
CA LEU A 3 0.21 8.47 -8.48
C LEU A 3 0.89 7.15 -8.83
N ALA A 4 1.58 6.55 -7.87
CA ALA A 4 2.05 5.17 -7.94
C ALA A 4 0.98 4.24 -7.33
N MET A 5 0.56 3.21 -8.06
CA MET A 5 -0.30 2.15 -7.53
C MET A 5 0.58 0.96 -7.12
N ILE A 6 0.49 0.55 -5.84
CA ILE A 6 1.25 -0.60 -5.31
C ILE A 6 0.42 -1.86 -5.52
N ARG A 7 0.92 -2.80 -6.34
CA ARG A 7 0.33 -4.13 -6.50
C ARG A 7 1.14 -5.14 -5.69
N SER A 8 0.49 -5.80 -4.72
CA SER A 8 1.06 -6.96 -4.02
C SER A 8 0.72 -8.23 -4.78
N SER A 9 1.74 -8.96 -5.24
CA SER A 9 1.60 -10.32 -5.76
C SER A 9 2.20 -11.29 -4.74
N LEU A 10 1.34 -12.00 -4.00
CA LEU A 10 1.74 -13.12 -3.17
C LEU A 10 2.07 -14.31 -4.10
N VAL A 11 3.32 -14.76 -4.07
CA VAL A 11 3.77 -15.99 -4.73
C VAL A 11 4.00 -17.01 -3.61
N ASN A 12 3.31 -18.16 -3.66
CA ASN A 12 3.60 -19.26 -2.74
C ASN A 12 4.98 -19.86 -3.04
N HIS A 13 5.54 -20.60 -2.06
CA HIS A 13 6.88 -21.22 -2.08
C HIS A 13 7.22 -22.03 -3.36
N ASP A 14 6.21 -22.44 -4.14
CA ASP A 14 6.39 -23.28 -5.33
C ASP A 14 6.28 -22.52 -6.68
N GLY A 15 6.16 -21.19 -6.67
CA GLY A 15 6.30 -20.37 -7.89
C GLY A 15 5.17 -20.50 -8.94
N LEU A 16 4.03 -21.10 -8.60
CA LEU A 16 2.92 -21.27 -9.54
C LEU A 16 1.86 -20.15 -9.41
N PRO A 17 1.38 -19.56 -10.53
CA PRO A 17 0.31 -18.57 -10.50
C PRO A 17 -1.06 -19.18 -10.15
N PHE A 18 -1.84 -18.45 -9.35
CA PHE A 18 -3.22 -18.79 -8.95
C PHE A 18 -4.12 -18.91 -10.21
N PRO A 19 -4.89 -20.01 -10.41
CA PRO A 19 -5.54 -20.28 -11.68
C PRO A 19 -6.92 -19.59 -11.77
N TRP A 20 -6.93 -18.33 -12.20
CA TRP A 20 -8.15 -17.56 -12.49
C TRP A 20 -8.97 -18.10 -13.68
N ARG A 21 -8.39 -18.97 -14.51
CA ARG A 21 -8.98 -19.45 -15.78
C ARG A 21 -10.21 -20.35 -15.62
N ARG A 22 -10.51 -20.87 -14.42
CA ARG A 22 -11.64 -21.80 -14.21
C ARG A 22 -12.99 -21.11 -13.97
N TRP A 23 -13.02 -19.79 -13.76
CA TRP A 23 -14.25 -19.06 -13.39
C TRP A 23 -14.99 -18.42 -14.59
N LEU A 24 -14.28 -18.06 -15.67
CA LEU A 24 -14.85 -17.32 -16.81
C LEU A 24 -15.54 -18.20 -17.88
N ALA A 25 -15.40 -19.54 -17.82
CA ALA A 25 -16.01 -20.44 -18.81
C ALA A 25 -17.51 -20.74 -18.57
N GLN A 26 -18.13 -20.13 -17.54
CA GLN A 26 -19.51 -20.42 -17.13
C GLN A 26 -20.56 -19.36 -17.52
N GLN A 27 -20.20 -18.31 -18.27
CA GLN A 27 -21.14 -17.21 -18.61
C GLN A 27 -21.36 -16.89 -20.10
N CYS A 28 -20.81 -17.68 -21.03
CA CYS A 28 -21.08 -17.46 -22.46
C CYS A 28 -21.71 -18.70 -23.10
N GLY A 29 -22.99 -18.92 -22.79
CA GLY A 29 -23.85 -19.81 -23.54
C GLY A 29 -24.20 -19.20 -24.89
N GLY A 30 -23.87 -19.92 -25.96
CA GLY A 30 -24.06 -19.49 -27.34
C GLY A 30 -25.50 -19.52 -27.83
N VAL A 31 -25.76 -18.74 -28.88
CA VAL A 31 -26.89 -18.95 -29.79
C VAL A 31 -26.37 -18.79 -31.22
N ALA A 32 -26.37 -19.89 -31.96
CA ALA A 32 -26.04 -19.95 -33.37
C ALA A 32 -27.25 -19.49 -34.20
N PHE A 33 -27.02 -18.58 -35.16
CA PHE A 33 -28.01 -18.20 -36.17
C PHE A 33 -28.10 -19.27 -37.27
N ALA A 34 -29.30 -19.77 -37.54
CA ALA A 34 -29.56 -20.65 -38.69
C ALA A 34 -30.54 -19.97 -39.64
N VAL A 35 -30.05 -19.51 -40.80
CA VAL A 35 -30.88 -19.02 -41.91
C VAL A 35 -30.88 -20.07 -43.02
N LYS A 36 -32.02 -20.74 -43.22
CA LYS A 36 -32.25 -21.70 -44.32
C LYS A 36 -32.80 -20.99 -45.57
N ARG A 37 -31.92 -20.85 -46.56
CA ARG A 37 -32.06 -21.20 -47.99
C ARG A 37 -33.38 -20.86 -48.71
N HIS A 38 -33.34 -19.88 -49.61
CA HIS A 38 -34.11 -19.87 -50.87
C HIS A 38 -33.18 -19.53 -52.03
N PHE A 39 -32.83 -20.55 -52.80
CA PHE A 39 -31.99 -20.45 -54.00
C PHE A 39 -32.90 -20.16 -55.20
N ARG A 40 -32.81 -18.96 -55.79
CA ARG A 40 -33.26 -18.71 -57.16
C ARG A 40 -32.11 -18.10 -57.96
N ARG A 41 -31.67 -18.90 -58.93
CA ARG A 41 -30.82 -18.65 -60.10
C ARG A 41 -30.39 -17.19 -60.31
N LEU A 42 -29.08 -16.92 -60.29
CA LEU A 42 -28.45 -15.89 -61.11
C LEU A 42 -26.93 -16.10 -61.23
N ASN A 43 -26.55 -16.50 -62.44
CA ASN A 43 -25.33 -16.26 -63.21
C ASN A 43 -23.94 -16.48 -62.59
N ALA A 44 -23.20 -17.39 -63.23
CA ALA A 44 -21.81 -17.82 -62.95
C ALA A 44 -20.73 -16.72 -62.99
N ALA A 45 -21.09 -15.44 -63.20
CA ALA A 45 -20.15 -14.33 -63.26
C ALA A 45 -19.71 -13.80 -61.87
N ILE A 46 -20.41 -14.16 -60.79
CA ILE A 46 -20.07 -13.70 -59.42
C ILE A 46 -18.94 -14.54 -58.79
N PHE A 47 -18.67 -15.75 -59.29
CA PHE A 47 -17.66 -16.64 -58.71
C PHE A 47 -16.21 -16.20 -58.97
N VAL A 48 -15.94 -15.40 -60.01
CA VAL A 48 -14.57 -14.98 -60.36
C VAL A 48 -14.13 -13.74 -59.56
N ALA A 49 -15.06 -12.83 -59.22
CA ALA A 49 -14.73 -11.67 -58.38
C ALA A 49 -14.51 -12.05 -56.90
N ALA A 50 -15.11 -13.15 -56.43
CA ALA A 50 -14.96 -13.63 -55.05
C ALA A 50 -13.58 -14.26 -54.77
N PHE A 51 -12.87 -14.74 -55.80
CA PHE A 51 -11.59 -15.42 -55.61
C PHE A 51 -10.40 -14.45 -55.47
N CYS A 52 -10.48 -13.25 -56.05
CA CYS A 52 -9.44 -12.23 -55.91
C CYS A 52 -9.47 -11.46 -54.57
N LEU A 53 -10.55 -11.57 -53.79
CA LEU A 53 -10.63 -11.01 -52.43
C LEU A 53 -10.14 -11.97 -51.34
N LEU A 54 -9.84 -13.23 -51.68
CA LEU A 54 -9.36 -14.27 -50.74
C LEU A 54 -7.82 -14.36 -50.63
N LEU A 55 -7.09 -13.55 -51.40
CA LEU A 55 -5.62 -13.47 -51.39
C LEU A 55 -5.09 -12.10 -50.94
N CYS A 56 -5.93 -11.27 -50.33
CA CYS A 56 -5.42 -10.19 -49.50
C CYS A 56 -4.95 -10.86 -48.20
N PRO A 57 -3.65 -10.86 -47.84
CA PRO A 57 -3.28 -11.21 -46.48
C PRO A 57 -3.93 -10.14 -45.62
N THR A 58 -5.08 -10.45 -45.01
CA THR A 58 -5.55 -9.70 -43.86
C THR A 58 -4.46 -9.89 -42.83
N THR A 59 -3.53 -8.93 -42.78
CA THR A 59 -2.74 -8.70 -41.58
C THR A 59 -3.78 -8.39 -40.52
N ALA A 60 -4.21 -9.42 -39.79
CA ALA A 60 -4.92 -9.22 -38.55
C ALA A 60 -3.96 -8.41 -37.70
N VAL A 61 -4.22 -7.11 -37.60
CA VAL A 61 -3.62 -6.30 -36.55
C VAL A 61 -4.19 -6.91 -35.28
N VAL A 62 -3.43 -7.82 -34.68
CA VAL A 62 -3.69 -8.25 -33.31
C VAL A 62 -3.47 -6.98 -32.51
N GLY A 63 -4.55 -6.27 -32.21
CA GLY A 63 -4.50 -5.18 -31.27
C GLY A 63 -3.97 -5.76 -29.98
N HIS A 64 -2.77 -5.34 -29.57
CA HIS A 64 -2.30 -5.60 -28.23
C HIS A 64 -3.34 -4.96 -27.31
N ALA A 65 -4.08 -5.78 -26.55
CA ALA A 65 -4.91 -5.23 -25.49
C ALA A 65 -3.93 -4.53 -24.56
N ALA A 66 -4.09 -3.22 -24.39
CA ALA A 66 -3.15 -2.43 -23.62
C ALA A 66 -2.99 -3.04 -22.22
N ASP A 67 -1.75 -3.30 -21.81
CA ASP A 67 -1.43 -3.80 -20.48
C ASP A 67 -1.32 -2.62 -19.51
N GLU A 68 -1.41 -2.88 -18.22
CA GLU A 68 -1.30 -1.84 -17.19
C GLU A 68 0.08 -1.14 -17.23
N ASP A 69 1.13 -1.87 -17.67
CA ASP A 69 2.49 -1.35 -17.83
C ASP A 69 2.62 -0.30 -18.96
N ASP A 70 1.69 -0.30 -19.92
CA ASP A 70 1.65 0.68 -21.02
C ASP A 70 1.31 2.09 -20.49
N TYR A 71 0.67 2.17 -19.31
CA TYR A 71 0.22 3.44 -18.70
C TYR A 71 0.98 3.80 -17.43
N TYR A 72 1.42 2.79 -16.67
CA TYR A 72 2.02 3.01 -15.35
C TYR A 72 3.35 2.26 -15.23
N ARG A 73 4.33 2.91 -14.60
CA ARG A 73 5.54 2.21 -14.17
C ARG A 73 5.19 1.22 -13.06
N LEU A 74 5.22 -0.07 -13.39
CA LEU A 74 5.05 -1.14 -12.41
C LEU A 74 6.38 -1.44 -11.73
N GLU A 75 6.40 -1.36 -10.41
CA GLU A 75 7.52 -1.82 -9.59
C GLU A 75 7.09 -3.00 -8.75
N THR A 76 7.83 -4.10 -8.84
CA THR A 76 7.64 -5.24 -7.96
C THR A 76 8.55 -5.10 -6.76
N LEU A 77 7.94 -4.86 -5.60
CA LEU A 77 8.64 -4.84 -4.32
C LEU A 77 8.49 -6.21 -3.66
N THR A 78 9.61 -6.85 -3.33
CA THR A 78 9.59 -8.07 -2.53
C THR A 78 9.23 -7.72 -1.10
N THR A 79 8.07 -8.18 -0.64
CA THR A 79 7.70 -8.10 0.79
C THR A 79 8.22 -9.32 1.52
N SER A 80 8.44 -9.19 2.83
CA SER A 80 8.73 -10.37 3.67
C SER A 80 7.60 -11.38 3.57
N ALA A 81 7.94 -12.68 3.59
CA ALA A 81 6.94 -13.72 3.71
C ALA A 81 6.28 -13.59 5.09
N ALA A 82 4.96 -13.43 5.11
CA ALA A 82 4.22 -13.46 6.36
C ALA A 82 4.41 -14.85 7.00
N ARG A 83 4.83 -14.89 8.27
CA ARG A 83 5.02 -16.15 9.01
C ARG A 83 3.71 -16.92 9.17
N THR A 84 2.59 -16.20 9.22
CA THR A 84 1.24 -16.76 9.37
C THR A 84 0.25 -15.97 8.51
N THR A 85 -0.98 -16.46 8.43
CA THR A 85 -2.10 -15.71 7.81
C THR A 85 -2.63 -14.63 8.76
N SER A 86 -3.29 -13.60 8.22
CA SER A 86 -3.78 -12.44 8.98
C SER A 86 -4.84 -12.72 10.05
N ARG A 87 -5.36 -13.95 10.12
CA ARG A 87 -6.40 -14.39 11.08
C ARG A 87 -6.04 -15.71 11.76
N ASP A 88 -4.76 -16.03 11.80
CA ASP A 88 -4.31 -17.23 12.50
C ASP A 88 -4.61 -17.09 13.99
N LYS A 89 -5.45 -18.01 14.51
CA LYS A 89 -5.84 -18.04 15.93
C LYS A 89 -4.68 -18.39 16.86
N ASN A 90 -3.63 -18.99 16.31
CA ASN A 90 -2.43 -19.38 17.04
C ASN A 90 -1.28 -18.39 16.80
N TRP A 91 -1.55 -17.22 16.20
CA TRP A 91 -0.53 -16.20 16.04
C TRP A 91 -0.04 -15.76 17.41
N LYS A 92 1.28 -15.81 17.58
CA LYS A 92 1.99 -15.21 18.69
C LYS A 92 3.20 -14.44 18.14
N PRO A 93 3.61 -13.35 18.78
CA PRO A 93 4.94 -12.79 18.56
C PRO A 93 5.99 -13.87 18.77
N GLY A 94 7.12 -13.81 18.07
CA GLY A 94 8.25 -14.66 18.41
C GLY A 94 8.72 -14.38 19.84
N ASP A 95 9.27 -15.39 20.50
CA ASP A 95 9.69 -15.26 21.89
C ASP A 95 10.78 -14.17 21.98
N GLY A 96 10.50 -13.08 22.72
CA GLY A 96 11.39 -11.92 22.82
C GLY A 96 11.38 -10.95 21.63
N GLU A 97 10.50 -11.14 20.64
CA GLU A 97 10.35 -10.22 19.50
C GLU A 97 9.42 -9.05 19.83
N VAL A 98 9.82 -7.84 19.45
CA VAL A 98 8.97 -6.64 19.51
C VAL A 98 7.98 -6.68 18.35
N VAL A 99 6.69 -6.67 18.64
CA VAL A 99 5.65 -6.45 17.62
C VAL A 99 5.65 -4.97 17.29
N LEU A 100 6.26 -4.58 16.17
CA LEU A 100 6.44 -3.17 15.85
C LEU A 100 5.12 -2.42 15.58
N GLU A 101 4.04 -3.08 15.15
CA GLU A 101 2.77 -2.44 14.71
C GLU A 101 3.00 -1.05 14.10
N VAL A 102 3.84 -1.01 13.06
CA VAL A 102 4.39 0.25 12.53
C VAL A 102 3.25 1.17 12.10
N SER A 103 3.23 2.36 12.68
CA SER A 103 2.21 3.38 12.44
C SER A 103 2.73 4.60 11.69
N GLY A 104 4.05 4.76 11.63
CA GLY A 104 4.70 5.90 11.00
C GLY A 104 6.14 5.62 10.65
N LEU A 105 6.58 6.20 9.54
CA LEU A 105 7.96 6.11 9.04
C LEU A 105 8.41 7.51 8.58
N ALA A 106 9.60 7.92 9.00
CA ALA A 106 10.22 9.15 8.51
C ALA A 106 11.73 8.97 8.34
N PRO A 107 12.33 9.51 7.27
CA PRO A 107 13.78 9.65 7.20
C PRO A 107 14.30 10.41 8.41
N PHE A 108 15.42 9.93 8.95
CA PHE A 108 16.16 10.55 10.03
C PHE A 108 17.61 10.80 9.58
N ASP A 109 18.39 11.46 10.42
CA ASP A 109 19.79 11.75 10.10
C ASP A 109 20.61 10.45 9.99
N ASP A 110 21.75 10.55 9.31
CA ASP A 110 22.73 9.45 9.16
C ASP A 110 22.13 8.17 8.55
N GLU A 111 21.27 8.34 7.55
CA GLU A 111 20.58 7.25 6.83
C GLU A 111 19.70 6.35 7.73
N ARG A 112 19.36 6.82 8.94
CA ARG A 112 18.44 6.13 9.84
C ARG A 112 17.00 6.39 9.44
N LEU A 113 16.13 5.47 9.81
CA LEU A 113 14.68 5.57 9.67
C LEU A 113 14.06 5.69 11.05
N ALA A 114 13.31 6.76 11.31
CA ALA A 114 12.46 6.86 12.47
C ALA A 114 11.18 6.07 12.24
N VAL A 115 10.82 5.21 13.19
CA VAL A 115 9.68 4.30 13.13
C VAL A 115 8.86 4.45 14.39
N SER A 116 7.61 4.91 14.27
CA SER A 116 6.66 4.90 15.39
C SER A 116 5.88 3.59 15.40
N THR A 117 5.63 3.07 16.60
CA THR A 117 4.82 1.87 16.84
C THR A 117 3.48 2.27 17.43
N ARG A 118 2.41 1.52 17.11
CA ARG A 118 1.10 1.78 17.72
C ARG A 118 1.12 1.63 19.25
N GLN A 119 2.03 0.84 19.80
CA GLN A 119 2.18 0.61 21.24
C GLN A 119 2.80 1.79 22.00
N GLY A 120 3.27 2.82 21.30
CA GLY A 120 3.73 4.06 21.94
C GLY A 120 5.24 4.28 21.94
N ASP A 121 5.98 3.53 21.11
CA ASP A 121 7.42 3.66 21.00
C ASP A 121 7.82 4.35 19.69
N VAL A 122 9.02 4.93 19.71
CA VAL A 122 9.73 5.37 18.50
C VAL A 122 11.11 4.72 18.49
N TRP A 123 11.46 4.13 17.36
CA TRP A 123 12.76 3.51 17.11
C TRP A 123 13.49 4.26 16.01
N LEU A 124 14.81 4.43 16.16
CA LEU A 124 15.70 4.79 15.06
C LEU A 124 16.35 3.51 14.54
N ILE A 125 16.12 3.21 13.26
CA ILE A 125 16.61 1.99 12.62
C ILE A 125 17.66 2.35 11.59
N ARG A 126 18.88 1.85 11.75
CA ARG A 126 19.93 1.93 10.72
C ARG A 126 19.89 0.68 9.85
N GLY A 127 20.29 0.81 8.58
CA GLY A 127 20.39 -0.32 7.67
C GLY A 127 19.05 -0.80 7.11
N ALA A 128 17.97 -0.02 7.26
CA ALA A 128 16.62 -0.38 6.80
C ALA A 128 16.53 -0.67 5.28
N ALA A 129 17.46 -0.12 4.49
CA ALA A 129 17.55 -0.36 3.04
C ALA A 129 18.38 -1.63 2.69
N ALA A 130 19.03 -2.26 3.66
CA ALA A 130 19.84 -3.45 3.41
C ALA A 130 18.95 -4.66 3.10
N ARG A 131 19.44 -5.55 2.22
CA ARG A 131 18.74 -6.79 1.87
C ARG A 131 18.79 -7.87 2.97
N LYS A 132 19.64 -7.66 3.98
CA LYS A 132 19.99 -8.63 4.99
C LYS A 132 19.52 -8.14 6.36
N PRO A 133 18.67 -8.89 7.09
CA PRO A 133 18.18 -8.49 8.39
C PRO A 133 19.29 -8.24 9.43
N GLU A 134 20.44 -8.88 9.29
CA GLU A 134 21.57 -8.76 10.21
C GLU A 134 22.25 -7.37 10.17
N ALA A 135 21.93 -6.57 9.14
CA ALA A 135 22.41 -5.19 9.02
C ALA A 135 21.49 -4.18 9.75
N LEU A 136 20.38 -4.62 10.33
CA LEU A 136 19.45 -3.76 11.05
C LEU A 136 19.95 -3.50 12.47
N GLU A 137 20.16 -2.23 12.79
CA GLU A 137 20.44 -1.78 14.15
C GLU A 137 19.24 -0.99 14.66
N PHE A 138 18.72 -1.37 15.82
CA PHE A 138 17.56 -0.74 16.45
C PHE A 138 18.00 0.06 17.66
N HIS A 139 17.63 1.33 17.69
CA HIS A 139 17.86 2.22 18.83
C HIS A 139 16.52 2.77 19.34
N HIS A 140 16.22 2.61 20.62
CA HIS A 140 14.96 3.06 21.22
C HIS A 140 15.06 4.56 21.50
N TYR A 141 14.27 5.37 20.79
CA TYR A 141 14.36 6.82 20.84
C TYR A 141 13.35 7.46 21.77
N ALA A 142 12.13 6.93 21.82
CA ALA A 142 11.06 7.47 22.66
C ALA A 142 10.06 6.38 23.05
N THR A 143 9.34 6.61 24.15
CA THR A 143 8.31 5.71 24.67
C THR A 143 7.19 6.48 25.35
N ALA A 144 6.20 5.77 25.90
CA ALA A 144 5.07 6.34 26.63
C ALA A 144 4.19 7.31 25.80
N LEU A 145 4.08 7.07 24.49
CA LEU A 145 3.18 7.79 23.60
C LEU A 145 1.82 7.10 23.52
N HIS A 146 0.74 7.88 23.48
CA HIS A 146 -0.62 7.34 23.42
C HIS A 146 -1.05 7.05 21.98
N GLU A 147 -0.80 5.81 21.53
CA GLU A 147 -1.12 5.33 20.17
C GLU A 147 -0.69 6.31 19.06
N PRO A 148 0.63 6.55 18.91
CA PRO A 148 1.13 7.51 17.95
C PRO A 148 0.90 7.01 16.52
N MET A 149 0.30 7.82 15.66
CA MET A 149 -0.19 7.43 14.32
C MET A 149 0.47 8.26 13.22
N GLY A 150 1.76 7.99 12.99
CA GLY A 150 2.59 8.69 12.02
C GLY A 150 3.72 9.46 12.70
N VAL A 151 4.71 9.88 11.93
CA VAL A 151 5.90 10.60 12.43
C VAL A 151 6.52 11.40 11.30
N VAL A 152 7.08 12.57 11.60
CA VAL A 152 7.85 13.40 10.66
C VAL A 152 9.08 13.98 11.34
N ARG A 153 10.10 14.25 10.53
CA ARG A 153 11.25 15.04 10.99
C ARG A 153 10.86 16.51 11.14
N ARG A 154 11.12 17.12 12.29
CA ARG A 154 10.86 18.55 12.53
C ARG A 154 11.98 19.19 13.33
N GLY A 155 12.74 20.07 12.66
CA GLY A 155 13.93 20.69 13.25
C GLY A 155 14.94 19.63 13.70
N GLY A 156 15.46 19.78 14.92
CA GLY A 156 16.42 18.83 15.51
C GLY A 156 15.81 17.55 16.09
N GLY A 157 14.52 17.27 15.89
CA GLY A 157 13.89 16.08 16.44
C GLY A 157 12.72 15.59 15.59
N LEU A 158 11.77 14.92 16.23
CA LEU A 158 10.60 14.33 15.58
C LEU A 158 9.32 15.03 16.01
N ALA A 159 8.30 14.99 15.16
CA ALA A 159 6.94 15.33 15.53
C ALA A 159 6.00 14.19 15.11
N LEU A 160 5.04 13.87 15.95
CA LEU A 160 4.07 12.80 15.72
C LEU A 160 2.73 13.16 16.32
N VAL A 161 1.66 12.56 15.80
CA VAL A 161 0.33 12.72 16.38
C VAL A 161 0.02 11.52 17.25
N GLN A 162 -0.41 11.79 18.47
CA GLN A 162 -1.00 10.85 19.41
C GLN A 162 -2.52 11.04 19.39
N ARG A 163 -3.26 10.13 20.03
CA ARG A 163 -4.72 10.27 20.18
C ARG A 163 -5.14 11.66 20.67
N THR A 164 -4.42 12.21 21.66
CA THR A 164 -4.81 13.44 22.37
C THR A 164 -4.13 14.72 21.89
N GLU A 165 -3.01 14.61 21.16
CA GLU A 165 -2.19 15.78 20.81
C GLU A 165 -1.18 15.51 19.69
N LEU A 166 -0.71 16.59 19.07
CA LEU A 166 0.48 16.62 18.24
C LEU A 166 1.66 16.94 19.15
N THR A 167 2.63 16.03 19.23
CA THR A 167 3.78 16.12 20.14
C THR A 167 5.06 16.24 19.35
N GLN A 168 5.97 17.12 19.79
CA GLN A 168 7.35 17.17 19.36
C GLN A 168 8.24 16.45 20.37
N LEU A 169 9.08 15.57 19.86
CA LEU A 169 10.11 14.85 20.60
C LEU A 169 11.46 15.49 20.32
N LEU A 170 12.19 15.81 21.39
CA LEU A 170 13.49 16.46 21.31
C LEU A 170 14.47 15.73 22.22
N ASP A 171 15.68 15.52 21.70
CA ASP A 171 16.84 15.13 22.49
C ASP A 171 17.61 16.40 22.87
N ARG A 172 17.72 16.67 24.17
CA ARG A 172 18.50 17.79 24.74
C ARG A 172 19.83 17.36 25.34
N THR A 173 20.05 16.07 25.50
CA THR A 173 21.24 15.48 26.14
C THR A 173 22.26 14.97 25.15
N GLY A 174 21.87 14.73 23.90
CA GLY A 174 22.74 14.22 22.84
C GLY A 174 23.04 12.72 22.97
N ASP A 175 22.24 11.99 23.75
CA ASP A 175 22.32 10.54 23.93
C ASP A 175 21.38 9.78 22.97
N GLU A 176 20.88 10.47 21.96
CA GLU A 176 19.99 9.95 20.93
C GLU A 176 18.68 9.41 21.51
N THR A 177 18.23 9.94 22.65
CA THR A 177 16.97 9.58 23.28
C THR A 177 16.16 10.85 23.54
N ALA A 178 14.88 10.84 23.16
CA ALA A 178 14.00 11.96 23.43
C ALA A 178 13.75 12.09 24.94
N ASN A 179 14.12 13.25 25.48
CA ASN A 179 13.95 13.57 26.90
C ASN A 179 13.01 14.78 27.13
N GLU A 180 12.60 15.46 26.05
CA GLU A 180 11.59 16.51 26.08
C GLU A 180 10.44 16.15 25.13
N TYR A 181 9.22 16.12 25.68
CA TYR A 181 7.97 15.86 24.97
C TYR A 181 7.15 17.14 25.02
N ARG A 182 7.09 17.86 23.90
CA ARG A 182 6.46 19.19 23.82
C ARG A 182 5.18 19.10 23.01
N THR A 183 4.05 19.40 23.61
CA THR A 183 2.78 19.58 22.90
C THR A 183 2.86 20.75 21.92
N LEU A 184 2.66 20.48 20.62
CA LEU A 184 2.57 21.50 19.58
C LEU A 184 1.12 21.95 19.35
N ALA A 185 0.19 21.00 19.37
CA ALA A 185 -1.24 21.26 19.22
C ALA A 185 -2.04 20.20 19.97
N ARG A 186 -3.21 20.60 20.47
CA ARG A 186 -4.18 19.74 21.15
C ARG A 186 -5.56 20.40 21.06
N GLY A 187 -6.59 19.71 21.54
CA GLY A 187 -7.93 20.28 21.69
C GLY A 187 -8.99 19.61 20.84
N TRP A 188 -8.62 18.67 19.97
CA TRP A 188 -9.56 17.65 19.55
C TRP A 188 -9.79 16.73 20.75
N GLY A 189 -11.01 16.73 21.28
CA GLY A 189 -11.31 15.90 22.44
C GLY A 189 -11.29 14.42 22.06
N VAL A 190 -11.01 13.56 23.05
CA VAL A 190 -10.96 12.09 22.90
C VAL A 190 -12.03 11.49 23.81
N SER A 191 -13.03 10.81 23.24
CA SER A 191 -14.15 10.16 23.94
C SER A 191 -13.83 8.75 24.41
N GLY A 192 -12.79 8.12 23.84
CA GLY A 192 -12.47 6.72 24.09
C GLY A 192 -13.17 5.74 23.15
N ASN A 193 -13.92 6.23 22.15
CA ASN A 193 -14.44 5.36 21.09
C ASN A 193 -13.29 4.70 20.32
N TYR A 194 -13.50 3.46 19.89
CA TYR A 194 -12.49 2.67 19.20
C TYR A 194 -12.17 3.20 17.80
N HIS A 195 -13.08 3.94 17.15
CA HIS A 195 -12.82 4.53 15.82
C HIS A 195 -12.15 5.90 15.87
N GLU A 196 -12.08 6.51 17.05
CA GLU A 196 -11.52 7.85 17.22
C GLU A 196 -10.00 7.79 17.21
N TYR A 197 -9.40 8.21 16.10
CA TYR A 197 -7.95 8.28 15.91
C TYR A 197 -7.58 9.65 15.35
N ALA A 198 -6.35 10.07 15.60
CA ALA A 198 -5.70 11.15 14.89
C ALA A 198 -4.60 10.55 14.03
N TYR A 199 -4.47 10.96 12.76
CA TYR A 199 -3.46 10.45 11.83
C TYR A 199 -2.55 11.55 11.30
N GLY A 200 -1.29 11.19 11.04
CA GLY A 200 -0.25 12.08 10.51
C GLY A 200 0.89 12.32 11.53
N PRO A 201 1.51 13.49 11.56
CA PRO A 201 1.24 14.66 10.75
C PRO A 201 1.93 14.60 9.38
N LYS A 202 1.63 15.55 8.50
CA LYS A 202 2.35 15.76 7.22
C LYS A 202 2.51 17.26 6.98
N PHE A 203 3.71 17.69 6.61
CA PHE A 203 3.96 19.06 6.15
C PHE A 203 3.32 19.36 4.80
N ASP A 204 2.64 20.51 4.70
CA ASP A 204 2.28 21.10 3.41
C ASP A 204 3.43 21.89 2.77
N GLY A 205 3.17 22.55 1.64
CA GLY A 205 4.15 23.36 0.93
C GLY A 205 4.52 24.68 1.62
N ARG A 206 3.80 25.08 2.67
CA ARG A 206 4.06 26.28 3.48
C ARG A 206 4.84 25.96 4.76
N GLY A 207 4.97 24.67 5.09
CA GLY A 207 5.61 24.20 6.31
C GLY A 207 4.64 24.03 7.47
N ASP A 208 3.33 24.14 7.24
CA ASP A 208 2.31 23.87 8.24
C ASP A 208 2.08 22.36 8.37
N LEU A 209 1.79 21.90 9.59
CA LEU A 209 1.50 20.50 9.87
C LEU A 209 0.00 20.23 9.75
N TRP A 210 -0.33 19.28 8.90
CA TRP A 210 -1.69 18.76 8.74
C TRP A 210 -1.80 17.40 9.40
N LEU A 211 -2.92 17.20 10.09
CA LEU A 211 -3.34 15.92 10.66
C LEU A 211 -4.81 15.72 10.32
N THR A 212 -5.25 14.47 10.30
CA THR A 212 -6.66 14.13 10.09
C THR A 212 -7.23 13.51 11.35
N LEU A 213 -8.44 13.91 11.69
CA LEU A 213 -9.18 13.36 12.82
C LEU A 213 -10.23 12.41 12.25
N ASN A 214 -10.32 11.23 12.83
CA ASN A 214 -11.37 10.30 12.51
C ASN A 214 -12.62 10.61 13.33
N ILE A 215 -13.77 10.18 12.83
CA ILE A 215 -15.06 10.44 13.48
C ILE A 215 -15.23 9.52 14.69
N ASP A 216 -15.74 10.10 15.77
CA ASP A 216 -16.34 9.34 16.86
C ASP A 216 -17.75 8.88 16.44
N LEU A 217 -18.05 7.58 16.56
CA LEU A 217 -19.38 7.03 16.27
C LEU A 217 -20.38 7.20 17.45
N GLY A 218 -20.19 8.16 18.37
CA GLY A 218 -20.99 8.33 19.58
C GLY A 218 -21.45 9.77 19.87
N ASP A 219 -22.62 9.88 20.52
CA ASP A 219 -23.53 11.04 20.64
C ASP A 219 -22.89 12.43 20.85
N GLU A 220 -23.54 13.43 20.24
CA GLU A 220 -23.20 14.86 20.19
C GLU A 220 -22.62 15.38 21.52
N ARG A 221 -21.41 15.96 21.46
CA ARG A 221 -20.81 16.74 22.56
C ARG A 221 -21.38 18.15 22.62
#